data_AF-A0A0A7I5H4-F1
#
_entry.id   AF-A0A0A7I5H4-F1
#
_cell.length_a   1.000
_cell.length_b   1.000
_cell.length_c   1.000
_cell.angle_alpha   90.00
_cell.angle_beta   90.00
_cell.angle_gamma   90.00
#
_symmetry.space_group_name_H-M   'P 1'
#
loop_
_entity.id
_entity.type
_entity.pdbx_description
1 polymer ?
#
loop_
_entity_poly.entity_id
_entity_poly.type
_entity_poly.pdbx_seq_one_letter_code
_entity_poly.pdbx_strand_id
1 'polypeptide(L)' 'MRFVYNDASQDETYVSAVEAVVANKGKIDVLVNNLDTSNPAKDLDIEHIDPEEFINTVNINQKRYRQGNITQHLSKSGLA' A
#
# COMPACT_ATOMS: atom_id res chain seq x y z
N MET A 1 8.26 1.64 20.11
CA MET A 1 7.54 1.77 18.82
C MET A 1 8.35 2.71 17.93
N ARG A 2 8.65 2.33 16.69
CA ARG A 2 9.25 3.26 15.70
C ARG A 2 8.25 3.45 14.59
N PHE A 3 8.04 4.69 14.21
CA PHE A 3 7.15 5.08 13.14
C PHE A 3 7.98 5.59 11.98
N VAL A 4 7.51 5.31 10.78
CA VAL A 4 8.05 5.85 9.54
C VAL A 4 6.88 6.47 8.81
N TYR A 5 7.10 7.61 8.19
CA TYR A 5 6.08 8.25 7.38
C TYR A 5 5.84 7.43 6.12
N ASN A 6 4.57 7.17 5.79
CA ASN A 6 4.16 6.50 4.56
C ASN A 6 2.75 7.01 4.19
N ASP A 7 2.67 7.79 3.12
CA ASP A 7 1.41 8.20 2.51
C ASP A 7 1.17 7.32 1.28
N ALA A 8 0.21 6.41 1.39
CA ALA A 8 -0.04 5.45 0.34
C ALA A 8 -0.68 5.99 -0.94
N SER A 9 -0.96 7.29 -1.00
CA SER A 9 -1.27 7.98 -2.23
C SER A 9 -0.01 8.41 -3.01
N GLN A 10 1.15 8.44 -2.35
CA GLN A 10 2.44 8.92 -2.86
C GLN A 10 3.45 7.77 -2.93
N ASP A 11 3.75 7.33 -4.15
CA ASP A 11 4.60 6.18 -4.46
C ASP A 11 6.00 6.29 -3.83
N GLU A 12 6.57 7.50 -3.75
CA GLU A 12 7.91 7.76 -3.22
C GLU A 12 8.01 7.52 -1.70
N THR A 13 6.89 7.68 -0.99
CA THR A 13 6.86 7.53 0.47
C THR A 13 6.90 6.06 0.88
N TYR A 14 6.42 5.14 0.04
CA TYR A 14 6.58 3.70 0.25
C TYR A 14 8.05 3.27 0.16
N VAL A 15 8.76 3.77 -0.84
CA VAL A 15 10.17 3.44 -1.08
C VAL A 15 11.02 3.92 0.10
N SER A 16 10.91 5.21 0.43
CA SER A 16 11.64 5.79 1.56
C SER A 16 11.28 5.14 2.90
N ALA A 17 10.02 4.71 3.10
CA ALA A 17 9.63 3.98 4.30
C ALA A 17 10.33 2.62 4.42
N VAL A 18 10.38 1.84 3.33
CA VAL A 18 11.06 0.55 3.31
C VAL A 18 12.56 0.70 3.49
N GLU A 19 13.18 1.65 2.78
CA GLU A 19 14.61 1.96 2.92
C GLU A 19 14.95 2.33 4.37
N ALA A 20 14.15 3.20 5.00
CA ALA A 20 14.36 3.57 6.39
C ALA A 20 14.25 2.37 7.33
N VAL A 21 13.29 1.46 7.12
CA VAL A 21 13.18 0.23 7.94
C VAL A 21 14.38 -0.69 7.71
N VAL A 22 14.76 -0.93 6.46
CA VAL A 22 15.88 -1.82 6.09
C VAL A 22 17.21 -1.27 6.59
N ALA A 23 17.49 0.01 6.41
CA ALA A 23 18.70 0.65 6.94
C ALA A 23 18.82 0.49 8.46
N ASN A 24 17.69 0.44 9.18
CA ASN A 24 17.66 0.31 10.63
C ASN A 24 17.59 -1.13 11.14
N LYS A 25 17.10 -2.07 10.35
CA LYS A 25 16.76 -3.46 10.78
C LYS A 25 17.40 -4.55 9.94
N GLY A 26 18.08 -4.19 8.86
CA GLY A 26 18.73 -5.08 7.90
C GLY A 26 17.77 -5.73 6.91
N LYS A 27 16.53 -6.02 7.30
CA LYS A 27 15.51 -6.65 6.45
C LYS A 27 14.08 -6.41 6.95
N ILE A 28 13.11 -6.73 6.10
CA ILE A 28 11.68 -6.85 6.43
C ILE A 28 11.27 -8.30 6.23
N ASP A 29 11.00 -9.01 7.33
CA ASP A 29 10.57 -10.41 7.29
C ASP A 29 9.10 -10.56 6.83
N VAL A 30 8.24 -9.65 7.30
CA VAL A 30 6.80 -9.66 6.99
C VAL A 30 6.37 -8.23 6.67
N LEU A 31 5.67 -8.06 5.55
CA LEU A 31 4.94 -6.86 5.20
C LEU A 31 3.45 -7.15 5.34
N VAL A 32 2.78 -6.45 6.24
CA VAL A 32 1.31 -6.50 6.35
C VAL A 32 0.77 -5.30 5.60
N ASN A 33 0.20 -5.53 4.42
CA ASN A 33 -0.49 -4.48 3.69
C ASN A 33 -1.95 -4.40 4.16
N ASN A 34 -2.22 -3.52 5.12
CA ASN A 34 -3.54 -3.35 5.75
C ASN A 34 -4.12 -1.96 5.42
N LEU A 35 -3.90 -1.47 4.20
CA LEU A 35 -4.33 -0.14 3.83
C LEU A 35 -5.31 -0.17 2.67
N ASP A 36 -6.57 -0.32 3.03
CA ASP A 36 -7.72 -0.31 2.14
C ASP A 36 -8.55 0.94 2.39
N THR A 37 -9.28 1.39 1.36
CA THR A 37 -10.26 2.45 1.47
C THR A 37 -11.50 2.09 0.67
N SER A 38 -12.61 2.73 1.00
CA SER A 38 -13.80 2.82 0.15
C SER A 38 -14.57 4.11 0.47
N ASN A 39 -15.63 4.40 -0.28
CA ASN A 39 -16.55 5.47 0.03
C ASN A 39 -17.84 4.90 0.64
N PRO A 40 -18.02 4.91 1.97
CA PRO A 40 -19.15 4.24 2.61
C PRO A 40 -20.53 4.81 2.24
N ALA A 41 -20.60 6.00 1.63
CA ALA A 41 -21.85 6.57 1.14
C ALA A 41 -22.30 5.99 -0.22
N LYS A 42 -21.40 5.28 -0.91
CA LYS A 42 -21.60 4.73 -2.26
C LYS A 42 -21.24 3.25 -2.38
N ASP A 43 -20.30 2.79 -1.56
CA ASP A 43 -19.92 1.39 -1.33
C ASP A 43 -20.93 0.77 -0.36
N LEU A 44 -22.10 0.43 -0.89
CA LEU A 44 -23.24 -0.10 -0.14
C LEU A 44 -23.20 -1.63 -0.15
N ASP A 45 -24.07 -2.25 -0.93
CA ASP A 45 -24.08 -3.68 -1.21
C ASP A 45 -24.02 -3.93 -2.73
N ILE A 46 -23.97 -5.20 -3.14
CA ILE A 46 -23.84 -5.58 -4.54
C ILE A 46 -25.00 -5.04 -5.41
N GLU A 47 -26.20 -4.88 -4.84
CA GLU A 47 -27.38 -4.42 -5.58
C GLU A 47 -27.41 -2.90 -5.73
N HIS A 48 -26.93 -2.16 -4.73
CA HIS A 48 -27.07 -0.71 -4.62
C HIS A 48 -25.78 0.09 -4.87
N ILE A 49 -24.63 -0.58 -5.04
CA ILE A 49 -23.36 0.09 -5.33
C ILE A 49 -23.35 0.75 -6.71
N ASP A 50 -22.74 1.94 -6.80
CA ASP A 50 -22.39 2.55 -8.08
C ASP A 50 -21.25 1.73 -8.74
N PRO A 51 -21.44 1.15 -9.94
CA PRO A 51 -20.41 0.35 -10.60
C PRO A 51 -19.08 1.11 -10.80
N GLU A 52 -19.12 2.42 -11.02
CA GLU A 52 -17.90 3.22 -11.15
C GLU A 52 -17.17 3.36 -9.80
N GLU A 53 -17.91 3.51 -8.70
CA GLU A 53 -17.33 3.56 -7.35
C GLU A 53 -16.68 2.22 -6.99
N PHE A 54 -17.33 1.10 -7.32
CA PHE A 54 -16.75 -0.23 -7.11
C PHE A 54 -15.42 -0.38 -7.85
N ILE A 55 -15.39 -0.08 -9.16
CA ILE A 55 -14.19 -0.18 -9.99
C ILE A 55 -13.09 0.73 -9.47
N ASN A 56 -13.42 1.97 -9.10
CA ASN A 56 -12.46 2.92 -8.53
C ASN A 56 -11.87 2.42 -7.22
N THR A 57 -12.70 1.92 -6.30
CA THR A 57 -12.27 1.34 -5.02
C THR A 57 -11.31 0.17 -5.23
N VAL A 58 -11.68 -0.76 -6.13
CA VAL A 58 -10.82 -1.90 -6.49
C VAL A 58 -9.49 -1.42 -7.06
N ASN A 59 -9.50 -0.46 -7.99
CA ASN A 59 -8.28 0.05 -8.62
C ASN A 59 -7.33 0.73 -7.62
N ILE A 60 -7.87 1.52 -6.69
CA ILE A 60 -7.07 2.18 -5.64
C ILE A 60 -6.40 1.14 -4.74
N ASN A 61 -7.16 0.18 -4.23
CA ASN A 61 -6.62 -0.83 -3.31
C ASN A 61 -5.63 -1.78 -4.04
N GLN A 62 -5.90 -2.12 -5.31
CA GLN A 62 -4.97 -2.90 -6.14
C GLN A 62 -3.67 -2.16 -6.47
N LYS A 63 -3.71 -0.84 -6.69
CA LYS A 63 -2.48 -0.03 -6.87
C LYS A 63 -1.61 -0.12 -5.62
N ARG A 64 -2.19 0.09 -4.44
CA ARG A 64 -1.50 0.05 -3.14
C ARG A 64 -0.90 -1.32 -2.84
N TYR A 65 -1.61 -2.40 -3.17
CA TYR A 65 -1.08 -3.76 -3.08
C TYR A 65 0.17 -3.98 -3.94
N ARG A 66 0.15 -3.51 -5.19
CA ARG A 66 1.31 -3.62 -6.08
C ARG A 66 2.52 -2.84 -5.56
N GLN A 67 2.31 -1.64 -5.02
CA GLN A 67 3.39 -0.82 -4.44
C GLN A 67 4.09 -1.55 -3.29
N GLY A 68 3.33 -2.11 -2.33
CA GLY A 68 3.91 -2.88 -1.23
C GLY A 68 4.79 -4.05 -1.70
N ASN A 69 4.38 -4.76 -2.75
CA ASN A 69 5.10 -5.91 -3.28
C ASN A 69 6.37 -5.53 -4.07
N ILE A 70 6.33 -4.44 -4.85
CA ILE A 70 7.48 -3.95 -5.61
C ILE A 70 8.59 -3.51 -4.66
N THR A 71 8.25 -2.74 -3.63
CA THR A 71 9.26 -2.24 -2.69
C THR A 71 9.88 -3.37 -1.87
N GLN A 72 9.11 -4.41 -1.54
CA GLN A 72 9.68 -5.62 -0.94
C GLN A 72 10.72 -6.29 -1.86
N HIS A 73 10.46 -6.38 -3.17
CA HIS A 73 11.43 -6.92 -4.13
C HIS A 73 12.68 -6.06 -4.24
N LEU A 74 12.54 -4.73 -4.31
CA LEU A 74 13.68 -3.79 -4.38
C LEU A 74 14.59 -3.90 -3.14
N SER A 75 14.01 -4.05 -1.95
CA SER A 75 14.79 -4.26 -0.72
C SER A 75 15.57 -5.58 -0.69
N LYS A 76 15.06 -6.62 -1.37
CA LYS A 76 15.71 -7.94 -1.44
C LYS A 76 16.80 -8.00 -2.50
N SER A 77 16.72 -7.17 -3.55
CA SER A 77 17.70 -7.14 -4.64
C SER A 77 18.93 -6.29 -4.36
N GLY A 78 18.98 -5.56 -3.23
CA GLY A 78 20.08 -4.64 -2.91
C GLY A 78 20.17 -3.45 -3.88
N LEU A 79 19.08 -3.14 -4.59
CA LEU A 79 18.96 -2.03 -5.54
C LEU A 79 18.28 -0.80 -4.90
N ALA A 80 18.63 -0.51 -3.64
CA ALA A 80 18.29 0.74 -2.95
C ALA A 80 19.59 1.48 -2.62
#